data_AF-A0A7C9QS83-F1
#
_entry.id   AF-A0A7C9QS83-F1
#
_cell.length_a   1.000
_cell.length_b   1.000
_cell.length_c   1.000
_cell.angle_alpha   90.00
_cell.angle_beta   90.00
_cell.angle_gamma   90.00
#
_symmetry.space_group_name_H-M   'P 1'
#
loop_
_entity.id
_entity.type
_entity.pdbx_description
1 polymer ?
#
loop_
_entity_poly.entity_id
_entity_poly.type
_entity_poly.pdbx_seq_one_letter_code
_entity_poly.pdbx_strand_id
1 'polypeptide(L)'
;MALFNFNDTVRVKASAPAELRPAALASVVMIHEGRGRVGEYFEQFPDGVIYTVEFEDGHAVDLHEHFLEKGWFPSETVVRI
;
A
#
# COMPACT_ATOMS: atom_id res chain seq x y z
N MET A 1 -0.05 11.58 9.74
CA MET A 1 -0.39 12.26 8.47
C MET A 1 0.00 11.31 7.37
N ALA A 2 -0.93 10.98 6.49
CA ALA A 2 -0.74 9.98 5.44
C ALA A 2 0.46 10.28 4.53
N LEU A 3 1.29 9.27 4.28
CA LEU A 3 2.41 9.29 3.33
C LEU A 3 1.95 9.16 1.87
N PHE A 4 0.84 8.46 1.64
CA PHE A 4 0.25 8.21 0.33
C PHE A 4 -1.20 8.71 0.30
N ASN A 5 -1.68 9.01 -0.91
CA ASN A 5 -3.05 9.45 -1.19
C ASN A 5 -3.86 8.32 -1.83
N PHE A 6 -5.18 8.48 -1.85
CA PHE A 6 -6.07 7.63 -2.64
C PHE A 6 -5.63 7.65 -4.11
N ASN A 7 -5.65 6.48 -4.76
CA ASN A 7 -5.14 6.19 -6.10
C ASN A 7 -3.62 6.31 -6.30
N ASP A 8 -2.82 6.57 -5.26
CA ASP A 8 -1.36 6.46 -5.41
C ASP A 8 -0.98 5.00 -5.69
N THR A 9 -0.09 4.81 -6.67
CA THR A 9 0.58 3.52 -6.88
C THR A 9 1.68 3.35 -5.83
N VAL A 10 1.61 2.25 -5.10
CA VAL A 10 2.58 1.85 -4.10
C VAL A 10 3.19 0.50 -4.45
N ARG A 11 4.36 0.22 -3.87
CA ARG A 11 4.98 -1.10 -3.90
C ARG A 11 5.07 -1.62 -2.48
N VAL A 12 4.74 -2.89 -2.28
CA VAL A 12 5.05 -3.57 -1.01
C VAL A 12 6.57 -3.75 -0.94
N LYS A 13 7.19 -3.29 0.15
CA LYS A 13 8.64 -3.39 0.33
C LYS A 13 9.10 -4.84 0.21
N ALA A 14 10.26 -5.04 -0.41
CA ALA A 14 10.84 -6.37 -0.61
C ALA A 14 11.15 -7.10 0.73
N SER A 15 11.28 -6.36 1.83
CA SER A 15 11.51 -6.89 3.18
C SER A 15 10.22 -7.25 3.93
N ALA A 16 9.05 -7.07 3.32
CA ALA A 16 7.77 -7.43 3.95
C ALA A 16 7.62 -8.96 4.07
N PRO A 17 6.84 -9.46 5.04
CA PRO A 17 6.43 -10.85 5.10
C PRO A 17 5.87 -11.37 3.77
N ALA A 18 6.15 -12.63 3.44
CA ALA A 18 5.80 -13.23 2.14
C ALA A 18 4.29 -13.19 1.85
N GLU A 19 3.46 -13.32 2.87
CA GLU A 19 2.00 -13.24 2.79
C GLU A 19 1.49 -11.88 2.31
N LEU A 20 2.29 -10.81 2.48
CA LEU A 20 1.96 -9.46 2.04
C LEU A 20 2.40 -9.17 0.60
N ARG A 21 2.90 -10.19 -0.12
CA ARG A 21 3.31 -10.11 -1.53
C ARG A 21 4.43 -9.07 -1.75
N PRO A 22 5.63 -9.29 -1.18
CA PRO A 22 6.75 -8.37 -1.31
C PRO A 22 7.08 -8.06 -2.77
N ALA A 23 7.46 -6.82 -3.03
CA ALA A 23 7.73 -6.23 -4.36
C ALA A 23 6.52 -6.11 -5.30
N ALA A 24 5.31 -6.54 -4.91
CA ALA A 24 4.11 -6.34 -5.71
C ALA A 24 3.69 -4.87 -5.74
N LEU A 25 3.18 -4.43 -6.90
CA LEU A 25 2.54 -3.14 -7.06
C LEU A 25 1.06 -3.23 -6.69
N ALA A 26 0.56 -2.16 -6.09
CA ALA A 26 -0.83 -2.01 -5.70
C ALA A 26 -1.26 -0.55 -5.76
N SER A 27 -2.56 -0.31 -5.76
CA SER A 27 -3.17 1.02 -5.70
C SER A 27 -3.76 1.26 -4.32
N VAL A 28 -3.56 2.44 -3.75
CA VAL A 28 -4.21 2.82 -2.48
C VAL A 28 -5.69 3.08 -2.72
N VAL A 29 -6.57 2.31 -2.09
CA VAL A 29 -8.04 2.43 -2.22
C VAL A 29 -8.72 2.90 -0.94
N MET A 30 -8.05 2.87 0.22
CA MET A 30 -8.55 3.45 1.46
C MET A 30 -7.40 3.86 2.39
N ILE A 31 -7.64 4.86 3.23
CA ILE A 31 -6.67 5.38 4.20
C ILE A 31 -7.34 5.42 5.59
N HIS A 32 -6.72 4.76 6.56
CA HIS A 32 -7.18 4.71 7.95
C HIS A 32 -6.17 5.42 8.85
N GLU A 33 -6.50 6.62 9.32
CA GLU A 33 -5.69 7.38 10.28
C GLU A 33 -6.52 7.97 11.41
N GLY A 34 -5.91 8.12 12.60
CA GLY A 34 -6.55 8.73 13.77
C GLY A 34 -7.90 8.10 14.11
N ARG A 35 -8.98 8.90 14.07
CA ARG A 35 -10.35 8.44 14.34
C ARG A 35 -10.92 7.50 13.26
N GLY A 36 -10.23 7.32 12.14
CA GLY A 36 -10.61 6.32 11.12
C GLY A 36 -10.29 4.88 11.53
N ARG A 37 -9.38 4.68 12.48
CA ARG A 37 -9.06 3.36 13.06
C ARG A 37 -10.08 3.00 14.15
N VAL A 38 -11.33 2.74 13.74
CA VAL A 38 -12.41 2.39 14.68
C VAL A 38 -12.56 0.88 14.80
N GLY A 39 -12.50 0.37 16.03
CA GLY A 39 -12.79 -1.03 16.36
C GLY A 39 -11.53 -1.88 16.62
N GLU A 40 -11.74 -3.01 17.29
CA GLU A 40 -10.68 -3.93 17.76
C GLU A 40 -9.81 -4.49 16.62
N TYR A 41 -10.35 -4.57 15.40
CA TYR A 41 -9.61 -5.03 14.21
C TYR A 41 -8.33 -4.22 13.98
N PHE A 42 -8.34 -2.91 14.22
CA PHE A 42 -7.17 -2.07 13.97
C PHE A 42 -6.14 -2.09 15.11
N GLU A 43 -6.44 -2.74 16.24
CA GLU A 43 -5.50 -2.84 17.37
C GLU A 43 -4.36 -3.83 17.09
N GLN A 44 -4.51 -4.72 16.11
CA GLN A 44 -3.44 -5.64 15.69
C GLN A 44 -2.30 -4.95 14.94
N PHE A 45 -2.52 -3.74 14.43
CA PHE A 45 -1.52 -3.00 13.67
C PHE A 45 -0.79 -2.02 14.59
N PRO A 46 0.51 -1.80 14.37
CA PRO A 46 1.26 -0.74 15.06
C PRO A 46 0.63 0.65 14.90
N ASP A 47 1.08 1.57 15.75
CA ASP A 47 0.77 3.00 15.63
C ASP A 47 1.28 3.54 14.29
N GLY A 48 0.39 4.22 13.57
CA GLY A 48 0.64 4.79 12.25
C GLY A 48 -0.59 4.72 11.34
N VAL A 49 -0.37 5.01 10.06
CA VAL A 49 -1.41 4.98 9.03
C VAL A 49 -1.51 3.57 8.46
N ILE A 50 -2.74 3.10 8.28
CA ILE A 50 -3.03 1.85 7.58
C ILE A 50 -3.65 2.19 6.24
N TYR A 51 -3.18 1.51 5.20
CA TYR A 51 -3.67 1.65 3.84
C TYR A 51 -4.36 0.36 3.43
N THR A 52 -5.58 0.45 2.92
CA THR A 52 -6.12 -0.63 2.10
C THR A 52 -5.56 -0.45 0.71
N VAL A 53 -4.81 -1.44 0.24
CA VAL A 53 -4.23 -1.46 -1.11
C VAL A 53 -4.86 -2.57 -1.94
N GLU A 54 -5.15 -2.29 -3.20
CA GLU A 54 -5.70 -3.23 -4.16
C GLU A 54 -4.64 -3.61 -5.19
N PHE A 55 -4.42 -4.91 -5.37
CA PHE A 55 -3.50 -5.45 -6.37
C PHE A 55 -4.20 -5.61 -7.72
N GLU A 56 -3.43 -5.80 -8.80
CA GLU A 56 -3.97 -5.96 -10.16
C GLU A 56 -4.93 -7.17 -10.33
N ASP A 57 -4.85 -8.17 -9.46
CA ASP A 57 -5.76 -9.31 -9.44
C ASP A 57 -7.09 -9.03 -8.71
N GLY A 58 -7.30 -7.79 -8.27
CA GLY A 58 -8.52 -7.34 -7.57
C GLY A 58 -8.57 -7.74 -6.10
N HIS A 59 -7.52 -8.36 -5.55
CA HIS A 59 -7.44 -8.59 -4.12
C HIS A 59 -7.02 -7.32 -3.38
N ALA A 60 -7.69 -7.03 -2.26
CA ALA A 60 -7.35 -5.91 -1.39
C ALA A 60 -6.90 -6.38 -0.02
N VAL A 61 -5.91 -5.67 0.56
CA VAL A 61 -5.36 -5.96 1.89
C VAL A 61 -5.07 -4.68 2.66
N ASP A 62 -5.19 -4.74 3.99
CA ASP A 62 -4.82 -3.64 4.88
C ASP A 62 -3.36 -3.77 5.32
N LEU A 63 -2.57 -2.72 5.11
CA LEU A 63 -1.14 -2.70 5.39
C LEU A 63 -0.75 -1.46 6.17
N HIS A 64 0.10 -1.64 7.18
CA HIS A 64 0.74 -0.53 7.85
C HIS A 64 1.70 0.22 6.90
N GLU A 65 1.74 1.55 7.00
CA GLU A 65 2.54 2.43 6.14
C GLU A 65 4.02 2.01 6.01
N HIS A 66 4.58 1.37 7.04
CA HIS A 66 5.97 0.92 7.01
C HIS A 66 6.24 -0.09 5.89
N PHE A 67 5.24 -0.91 5.52
CA PHE A 67 5.40 -1.95 4.50
C PHE A 67 5.31 -1.42 3.08
N LEU A 68 5.00 -0.13 2.90
CA LEU A 68 4.80 0.48 1.60
C LEU A 68 5.93 1.44 1.25
N GLU A 69 6.22 1.52 -0.03
CA GLU A 69 7.07 2.52 -0.64
C GLU A 69 6.44 3.00 -1.95
N LYS A 70 6.93 4.12 -2.49
CA LYS A 70 6.38 4.68 -3.72
C LYS A 70 6.53 3.68 -4.87
N GLY A 71 5.41 3.31 -5.47
CA GLY A 71 5.37 2.47 -6.66
C GLY A 71 5.76 3.30 -7.87
N TRP A 72 6.49 2.68 -8.79
CA TRP A 72 6.83 3.29 -10.07
C TRP A 72 6.53 2.28 -11.17
N PHE A 73 5.58 2.61 -12.04
CA PHE A 73 5.52 2.02 -13.37
C PHE A 73 6.60 2.72 -14.19
N PRO A 74 7.61 2.02 -14.73
CA PRO A 74 8.39 2.60 -15.80
C PRO A 74 7.42 2.90 -16.94
N SER A 75 7.03 4.18 -17.09
CA SER A 75 6.41 4.66 -18.32
C SER A 75 7.27 4.15 -19.46
N GLU A 76 6.66 3.44 -20.42
CA GLU A 76 7.33 2.80 -21.55
C GLU A 76 8.61 3.53 -21.92
N THR A 77 9.74 2.82 -21.85
CA THR A 77 10.97 3.31 -22.48
C THR A 77 10.59 3.53 -23.94
N VAL A 78 10.37 4.79 -24.32
CA VAL A 78 10.23 5.17 -25.71
C VAL A 78 11.56 4.82 -26.34
N VAL A 79 11.63 3.64 -26.95
CA VAL A 79 12.74 3.27 -27.83
C VAL A 79 12.61 4.20 -29.02
N ARG A 80 13.30 5.33 -28.95
CA ARG A 80 13.54 6.17 -30.12
C ARG A 80 14.51 5.40 -31.02
N ILE A 81 13.95 4.79 -32.06
CA ILE A 81 14.68 4.35 -33.26
C ILE A 81 15.15 5.56 -34.06
#